data_AF-A0ABD3HNC4-F1
#
_entry.id   AF-A0ABD3HNC4-F1
#
_cell.length_a   1.000
_cell.length_b   1.000
_cell.length_c   1.000
_cell.angle_alpha   90.00
_cell.angle_beta   90.00
_cell.angle_gamma   90.00
#
_symmetry.space_group_name_H-M   'P 1'
#
loop_
_entity.id
_entity.type
_entity.pdbx_description
1 polymer ?
#
loop_
_entity_poly.entity_id
_entity_poly.type
_entity_poly.pdbx_seq_one_letter_code
_entity_poly.pdbx_strand_id
1 'polypeptide(L)'
;MMPCKRKLKTTELSSRKLNLGEPVIMEKPLCGSRALRIAVPMTLVAVIVFVLFQIDLSAFYIKFSSLKETLYESTSTPSKADSTGYRGLYTMLQVNRSTGWVQFPVIPNETELRIRQIEANGTSPCHEVRTHTGRVSGLPSPEKQGDPIRLLAGPVYEFWIISEAENGSRRCTGGDFYETDLSGSWWKSRPPIVDYGDGSYQVQMQVDPRFSGLYRLRINLLYANFHGLHLLVVDNMSPWIRYDEVYSVMIEFFEPTAPPPPFRSGNLLPRCGADDYRLKQWSGRWTRTKFNSSCRVDKAGRFICLPHDTPCDEPWCQGPLDVLESNGWVYSAHCSFKLFTQDEAWQCLDGKWLFWWGDSNHLDTGRNLLSFVLGLPNMPPRLERRTDKEFVRPGNFTSRKQSVRMTNIFNGHWHLKQNYLGLYSLTNPGFKTLLKSYFKGARTPDVMIMNSGLHDGCYWPSATQYVKQGLDLAIKFWTGVLDGILPKTPRFIYRTTIAAGAKARARGFNPHKMEIFNTFMVEKLQNASIPNMRIVDGYDLTFPWHYNNDANDGAHYGKAPSRAVWVNGKIGHQYFVDLMLVHMLLNAICDESSESEESINLQSKESKPE
;
A
#
# COMPACT_ATOMS: atom_id res chain seq x y z
N MET A 1 -16.91 -54.93 -21.51
CA MET A 1 -16.09 -54.94 -22.74
C MET A 1 -15.01 -53.86 -22.62
N MET A 2 -13.75 -54.30 -22.64
CA MET A 2 -12.44 -53.64 -22.81
C MET A 2 -12.18 -52.20 -22.28
N PRO A 3 -11.09 -52.01 -21.49
CA PRO A 3 -10.51 -50.71 -21.16
C PRO A 3 -9.39 -50.32 -22.14
N CYS A 4 -9.35 -49.05 -22.58
CA CYS A 4 -8.28 -48.54 -23.44
C CYS A 4 -7.16 -47.92 -22.60
N LYS A 5 -6.03 -48.63 -22.49
CA LYS A 5 -4.75 -48.15 -21.96
C LYS A 5 -4.14 -47.12 -22.91
N ARG A 6 -3.73 -45.95 -22.41
CA ARG A 6 -2.71 -45.12 -23.08
C ARG A 6 -1.44 -45.07 -22.26
N LYS A 7 -0.35 -45.53 -22.89
CA LYS A 7 1.02 -45.56 -22.40
C LYS A 7 1.55 -44.14 -22.21
N LEU A 8 2.12 -43.85 -21.04
CA LEU A 8 3.08 -42.77 -20.86
C LEU A 8 4.38 -43.15 -21.56
N LYS A 9 4.84 -42.31 -22.50
CA LYS A 9 6.22 -42.31 -22.98
C LYS A 9 6.97 -41.24 -22.19
N THR A 10 7.91 -41.69 -21.36
CA THR A 10 9.02 -40.90 -20.85
C THR A 10 9.88 -40.44 -22.02
N THR A 11 10.16 -39.15 -22.10
CA THR A 11 11.17 -38.60 -23.01
C THR A 11 12.15 -37.84 -22.14
N GLU A 12 13.35 -38.39 -22.00
CA GLU A 12 14.52 -37.72 -21.41
C GLU A 12 14.83 -36.46 -22.23
N LEU A 13 14.90 -35.30 -21.57
CA LEU A 13 15.48 -34.10 -22.19
C LEU A 13 16.96 -34.01 -21.79
N SER A 14 17.80 -34.40 -22.74
CA SER A 14 19.24 -34.16 -22.76
C SER A 14 19.54 -32.66 -22.81
N SER A 15 20.53 -32.25 -22.02
CA SER A 15 21.12 -30.92 -21.95
C SER A 15 21.59 -30.40 -23.32
N ARG A 16 21.04 -29.28 -23.79
CA ARG A 16 21.67 -28.45 -24.83
C ARG A 16 21.72 -26.99 -24.40
N LYS A 17 22.95 -26.46 -24.43
CA LYS A 17 23.31 -25.04 -24.29
C LYS A 17 22.48 -24.19 -25.27
N LEU A 18 21.79 -23.17 -24.76
CA LEU A 18 21.14 -22.13 -25.56
C LEU A 18 22.10 -20.94 -25.69
N ASN A 19 22.58 -20.71 -26.91
CA ASN A 19 23.31 -19.51 -27.29
C ASN A 19 22.36 -18.32 -27.35
N LEU A 20 22.80 -17.17 -26.80
CA LEU A 20 22.15 -15.87 -26.92
C LEU A 20 22.27 -15.33 -28.34
N GLY A 21 21.17 -14.81 -28.86
CA GLY A 21 21.18 -13.85 -29.96
C GLY A 21 20.13 -14.10 -31.03
N GLU A 22 18.86 -13.84 -30.73
CA GLU A 22 17.84 -13.36 -31.69
C GLU A 22 16.49 -13.08 -30.97
N PRO A 23 15.74 -12.04 -31.35
CA PRO A 23 14.46 -11.73 -30.72
C PRO A 23 13.36 -12.69 -31.18
N VAL A 24 12.72 -13.36 -30.23
CA VAL A 24 11.52 -14.17 -30.48
C VAL A 24 10.35 -13.24 -30.81
N ILE A 25 10.03 -13.13 -32.09
CA ILE A 25 8.75 -12.57 -32.57
C ILE A 25 7.67 -13.61 -32.27
N MET A 26 6.75 -13.31 -31.36
CA MET A 26 5.55 -14.13 -31.18
C MET A 26 4.58 -13.85 -32.34
N GLU A 27 4.67 -14.65 -33.40
CA GLU A 27 3.60 -14.78 -34.38
C GLU A 27 2.42 -15.53 -33.75
N LYS A 28 1.23 -14.93 -33.83
CA LYS A 28 -0.03 -15.57 -33.46
C LYS A 28 -0.32 -16.72 -34.43
N PRO A 29 -0.80 -17.90 -33.97
CA PRO A 29 -1.37 -18.87 -34.88
C PRO A 29 -2.72 -18.34 -35.42
N LEU A 30 -2.77 -18.10 -36.73
CA LEU A 30 -4.00 -17.95 -37.50
C LEU A 30 -4.76 -19.28 -37.48
N CYS A 31 -5.79 -19.37 -36.66
CA CYS A 31 -6.79 -20.43 -36.79
C CYS A 31 -7.90 -19.94 -37.71
N GLY A 32 -7.85 -20.36 -38.98
CA GLY A 32 -8.91 -20.14 -39.95
C GLY A 32 -10.19 -20.86 -39.50
N SER A 33 -11.23 -20.09 -39.20
CA SER A 33 -12.56 -20.64 -38.93
C SER A 33 -13.40 -20.53 -40.20
N ARG A 34 -13.72 -21.67 -40.81
CA ARG A 34 -14.79 -21.79 -41.80
C ARG A 34 -16.10 -21.37 -41.13
N ALA A 35 -16.77 -20.39 -41.71
CA ALA A 35 -18.08 -19.94 -41.27
C ALA A 35 -19.13 -21.04 -41.54
N LEU A 36 -19.73 -21.57 -40.47
CA LEU A 36 -21.00 -22.27 -40.53
C LEU A 36 -22.07 -21.32 -39.97
N ARG A 37 -22.87 -20.73 -40.85
CA ARG A 37 -24.01 -19.89 -40.46
C ARG A 37 -25.13 -20.80 -39.98
N ILE A 38 -25.39 -20.82 -38.67
CA ILE A 38 -26.66 -21.26 -38.11
C ILE A 38 -27.27 -20.03 -37.42
N ALA A 39 -28.33 -19.51 -38.02
CA ALA A 39 -29.13 -18.44 -37.42
C ALA A 39 -29.97 -19.05 -36.31
N VAL A 40 -29.69 -18.69 -35.05
CA VAL A 40 -30.55 -19.02 -33.91
C VAL A 40 -31.38 -17.77 -33.60
N PRO A 41 -32.72 -17.87 -33.53
CA PRO A 41 -33.57 -16.72 -33.29
C PRO A 41 -33.40 -16.18 -31.86
N MET A 42 -33.29 -14.86 -31.75
CA MET A 42 -33.07 -14.09 -30.50
C MET A 42 -34.09 -14.36 -29.38
N THR A 43 -35.20 -15.00 -29.68
CA THR A 43 -36.21 -15.42 -28.68
C THR A 43 -35.75 -16.59 -27.81
N LEU A 44 -34.86 -17.47 -28.29
CA LEU A 44 -34.39 -18.63 -27.50
C LEU A 44 -33.32 -18.26 -26.46
N VAL A 45 -32.53 -17.22 -26.72
CA VAL A 45 -31.51 -16.71 -25.78
C VAL A 45 -32.17 -15.98 -24.61
N ALA A 46 -33.28 -15.27 -24.85
CA ALA A 46 -34.05 -14.60 -23.80
C ALA A 46 -34.70 -15.59 -22.82
N VAL A 47 -35.16 -16.76 -23.29
CA VAL A 47 -35.77 -17.79 -22.44
C VAL A 47 -34.72 -18.49 -21.56
N ILE A 48 -33.52 -18.74 -22.07
CA ILE A 48 -32.43 -19.36 -21.28
C ILE A 48 -31.91 -18.40 -20.20
N VAL A 49 -31.85 -17.09 -20.49
CA VAL A 49 -31.47 -16.07 -19.49
C VAL A 49 -32.55 -15.89 -18.42
N PHE A 50 -33.84 -16.06 -18.76
CA PHE A 50 -34.94 -15.94 -17.80
C PHE A 50 -35.10 -17.19 -16.90
N VAL A 51 -34.81 -18.39 -17.42
CA VAL A 51 -34.84 -19.64 -16.63
C VAL A 51 -33.65 -19.77 -15.68
N LEU A 52 -32.49 -19.17 -16.01
CA LEU A 52 -31.31 -19.15 -15.12
C LEU A 52 -31.40 -18.09 -14.00
N PHE A 53 -32.41 -17.21 -14.03
CA PHE A 53 -32.63 -16.17 -13.01
C PHE A 53 -33.71 -16.53 -11.97
N GLN A 54 -34.31 -17.73 -12.05
CA GLN A 54 -35.37 -18.20 -11.15
C GLN A 54 -35.01 -19.49 -10.37
N ILE A 55 -33.72 -19.86 -10.30
CA ILE A 55 -33.29 -20.90 -9.36
C ILE A 55 -33.00 -20.26 -8.01
N ASP A 56 -33.94 -20.55 -7.12
CA ASP A 56 -34.15 -20.07 -5.76
C ASP A 56 -32.93 -20.24 -4.83
N LEU A 57 -32.62 -19.15 -4.11
CA LEU A 57 -31.54 -18.98 -3.13
C LEU A 57 -31.99 -19.40 -1.72
N SER A 58 -32.82 -20.44 -1.59
CA SER A 58 -33.46 -20.84 -0.32
C SER A 58 -33.15 -22.27 0.15
N ALA A 59 -32.21 -22.98 -0.49
CA ALA A 59 -31.86 -24.35 -0.10
C ALA A 59 -30.38 -24.52 0.25
N PHE A 60 -29.91 -23.91 1.33
CA PHE A 60 -28.78 -24.43 2.14
C PHE A 60 -28.79 -23.77 3.53
N TYR A 61 -29.89 -23.97 4.27
CA TYR A 61 -29.95 -23.79 5.72
C TYR A 61 -30.49 -25.10 6.31
N ILE A 62 -29.60 -26.04 6.62
CA ILE A 62 -29.93 -27.23 7.39
C ILE A 62 -29.03 -27.27 8.63
N LYS A 63 -29.66 -26.91 9.75
CA LYS A 63 -29.63 -27.59 11.05
C LYS A 63 -28.43 -28.53 11.29
N PHE A 64 -27.53 -28.13 12.19
CA PHE A 64 -26.84 -29.07 13.07
C PHE A 64 -27.11 -28.69 14.52
N SER A 65 -28.09 -29.38 15.10
CA SER A 65 -28.33 -29.49 16.53
C SER A 65 -28.39 -30.99 16.83
N SER A 66 -27.72 -31.41 17.90
CA SER A 66 -27.71 -32.77 18.48
C SER A 66 -26.62 -33.71 17.98
N LEU A 67 -25.49 -33.69 18.68
CA LEU A 67 -24.92 -34.91 19.26
C LEU A 67 -24.20 -34.54 20.56
N LYS A 68 -24.90 -34.81 21.66
CA LYS A 68 -24.41 -34.79 23.04
C LYS A 68 -23.77 -36.15 23.34
N GLU A 69 -22.79 -36.06 24.24
CA GLU A 69 -22.38 -37.05 25.24
C GLU A 69 -21.75 -38.37 24.74
N THR A 70 -20.43 -38.46 24.91
CA THR A 70 -19.89 -39.52 25.77
C THR A 70 -18.89 -38.89 26.74
N LEU A 71 -19.28 -38.83 28.02
CA LEU A 71 -18.43 -38.45 29.13
C LEU A 71 -17.36 -39.51 29.38
N TYR A 72 -16.15 -39.06 29.75
CA TYR A 72 -15.29 -39.80 30.65
C TYR A 72 -15.06 -38.92 31.88
N GLU A 73 -15.62 -39.35 33.01
CA GLU A 73 -15.37 -38.81 34.33
C GLU A 73 -13.93 -39.10 34.75
N SER A 74 -13.21 -38.09 35.23
CA SER A 74 -12.38 -38.31 36.42
C SER A 74 -12.54 -37.12 37.36
N THR A 75 -13.25 -37.41 38.44
CA THR A 75 -13.48 -36.60 39.63
C THR A 75 -12.19 -36.33 40.38
N SER A 76 -11.93 -35.07 40.72
CA SER A 76 -11.37 -34.72 42.02
C SER A 76 -11.90 -33.36 42.48
N THR A 77 -12.45 -33.36 43.69
CA THR A 77 -13.21 -32.30 44.36
C THR A 77 -12.33 -31.16 44.91
N PRO A 78 -12.93 -30.00 45.23
CA PRO A 78 -12.23 -28.73 45.42
C PRO A 78 -11.79 -28.51 46.87
N SER A 79 -10.69 -27.79 47.07
CA SER A 79 -10.39 -27.13 48.34
C SER A 79 -10.45 -25.60 48.18
N LYS A 80 -11.08 -24.97 49.17
CA LYS A 80 -11.34 -23.53 49.32
C LYS A 80 -10.10 -22.81 49.88
N ALA A 81 -10.10 -21.49 49.64
CA ALA A 81 -9.23 -20.43 50.17
C ALA A 81 -7.86 -20.35 49.47
N ASP A 82 -7.34 -19.18 49.07
CA ASP A 82 -7.43 -17.91 49.77
C ASP A 82 -7.26 -16.70 48.82
N SER A 83 -7.91 -15.60 49.18
CA SER A 83 -7.97 -14.34 48.45
C SER A 83 -6.76 -13.46 48.79
N THR A 84 -5.64 -13.61 48.10
CA THR A 84 -4.53 -12.62 48.11
C THR A 84 -3.59 -12.89 46.95
N GLY A 85 -3.45 -11.95 46.00
CA GLY A 85 -2.33 -12.02 45.04
C GLY A 85 -2.52 -11.44 43.64
N TYR A 86 -3.15 -10.27 43.47
CA TYR A 86 -3.00 -9.49 42.23
C TYR A 86 -1.57 -8.89 42.17
N ARG A 87 -0.55 -9.73 41.92
CA ARG A 87 0.82 -9.29 41.66
C ARG A 87 1.64 -10.20 40.73
N GLY A 88 1.02 -11.19 40.09
CA GLY A 88 1.73 -12.15 39.25
C GLY A 88 1.03 -12.49 37.94
N LEU A 89 1.04 -11.57 36.96
CA LEU A 89 0.70 -11.88 35.56
C LEU A 89 1.45 -11.01 34.54
N TYR A 90 2.54 -10.35 34.96
CA TYR A 90 3.47 -9.62 34.08
C TYR A 90 4.64 -10.50 33.60
N THR A 91 4.41 -11.78 33.37
CA THR A 91 5.48 -12.69 32.96
C THR A 91 5.10 -13.36 31.63
N MET A 92 5.88 -13.04 30.59
CA MET A 92 5.87 -13.54 29.20
C MET A 92 5.06 -12.77 28.14
N LEU A 93 5.03 -11.45 28.23
CA LEU A 93 5.05 -10.58 27.04
C LEU A 93 6.39 -9.84 27.03
N GLN A 94 7.16 -9.93 25.95
CA GLN A 94 8.27 -9.00 25.75
C GLN A 94 7.68 -7.63 25.45
N VAL A 95 7.34 -6.90 26.51
CA VAL A 95 7.03 -5.48 26.42
C VAL A 95 8.35 -4.78 26.18
N ASN A 96 8.64 -4.44 24.92
CA ASN A 96 9.73 -3.53 24.64
C ASN A 96 9.34 -2.17 25.25
N ARG A 97 10.06 -1.74 26.30
CA ARG A 97 9.88 -0.42 26.93
C ARG A 97 10.45 0.72 26.07
N SER A 98 10.42 0.54 24.75
CA SER A 98 10.67 1.61 23.79
C SER A 98 9.64 2.71 24.03
N THR A 99 10.13 3.93 24.23
CA THR A 99 9.31 5.15 24.33
C THR A 99 9.01 5.72 22.94
N GLY A 100 9.09 4.92 21.88
CA GLY A 100 8.86 5.33 20.50
C GLY A 100 7.62 4.67 19.90
N TRP A 101 7.18 5.19 18.77
CA TRP A 101 6.16 4.55 17.94
C TRP A 101 6.69 3.24 17.35
N VAL A 102 5.81 2.26 17.14
CA VAL A 102 6.13 1.06 16.35
C VAL A 102 6.68 1.46 14.98
N GLN A 103 7.75 0.81 14.52
CA GLN A 103 8.45 1.08 13.26
C GLN A 103 8.83 -0.23 12.57
N PHE A 104 8.91 -0.23 11.24
CA PHE A 104 9.58 -1.32 10.54
C PHE A 104 11.07 -1.32 10.85
N PRO A 105 11.70 -2.47 11.10
CA PRO A 105 13.13 -2.52 11.28
C PRO A 105 13.85 -2.21 9.95
N VAL A 106 14.99 -1.55 10.05
CA VAL A 106 15.88 -1.37 8.89
C VAL A 106 16.62 -2.68 8.65
N ILE A 107 16.33 -3.34 7.53
CA ILE A 107 17.05 -4.54 7.09
C ILE A 107 18.20 -4.11 6.17
N PRO A 108 19.47 -4.38 6.53
CA PRO A 108 20.61 -4.11 5.65
C PRO A 108 20.61 -5.03 4.44
N ASN A 109 20.92 -4.49 3.25
CA ASN A 109 20.99 -5.23 1.99
C ASN A 109 19.74 -6.10 1.74
N GLU A 110 18.56 -5.52 1.98
CA GLU A 110 17.30 -6.27 1.95
C GLU A 110 17.02 -6.86 0.56
N THR A 111 17.33 -6.12 -0.51
CA THR A 111 17.16 -6.61 -1.89
C THR A 111 17.93 -7.90 -2.11
N GLU A 112 19.20 -7.96 -1.70
CA GLU A 112 20.03 -9.16 -1.85
C GLU A 112 19.50 -10.32 -1.00
N LEU A 113 19.10 -10.03 0.25
CA LEU A 113 18.49 -11.02 1.14
C LEU A 113 17.23 -11.63 0.51
N ARG A 114 16.28 -10.80 0.07
CA ARG A 114 15.01 -11.26 -0.51
C ARG A 114 15.22 -12.00 -1.81
N ILE A 115 16.10 -11.53 -2.69
CA ILE A 115 16.41 -12.24 -3.94
C ILE A 115 16.95 -13.64 -3.64
N ARG A 116 17.87 -13.79 -2.67
CA ARG A 116 18.36 -15.13 -2.26
C ARG A 116 17.24 -16.02 -1.74
N GLN A 117 16.33 -15.49 -0.91
CA GLN A 117 15.18 -16.24 -0.40
C GLN A 117 14.22 -16.67 -1.51
N ILE A 118 13.96 -15.78 -2.49
CA ILE A 118 13.10 -16.06 -3.65
C ILE A 118 13.74 -17.13 -4.54
N GLU A 119 15.05 -17.04 -4.81
CA GLU A 119 15.78 -17.99 -5.65
C GLU A 119 15.95 -19.37 -4.98
N ALA A 120 15.98 -19.43 -3.65
CA ALA A 120 15.98 -20.69 -2.89
C ALA A 120 14.60 -21.39 -2.88
N ASN A 121 13.52 -20.67 -3.17
CA ASN A 121 12.18 -21.24 -3.15
C ASN A 121 12.01 -22.36 -4.20
N GLY A 122 11.47 -23.51 -3.77
CA GLY A 122 11.39 -24.73 -4.58
C GLY A 122 12.72 -25.47 -4.83
N THR A 123 13.83 -25.13 -4.16
CA THR A 123 15.15 -25.77 -4.40
C THR A 123 15.54 -26.87 -3.40
N SER A 124 14.82 -26.99 -2.28
CA SER A 124 15.08 -28.04 -1.28
C SER A 124 13.75 -28.58 -0.73
N PRO A 125 13.75 -29.76 -0.07
CA PRO A 125 12.52 -30.34 0.48
C PRO A 125 11.75 -29.38 1.40
N CYS A 126 12.48 -28.49 2.10
CA CYS A 126 11.86 -27.47 2.93
C CYS A 126 11.09 -26.42 2.12
N HIS A 127 11.62 -26.02 0.96
CA HIS A 127 11.03 -24.99 0.11
C HIS A 127 9.93 -25.53 -0.82
N GLU A 128 9.82 -26.85 -0.98
CA GLU A 128 8.75 -27.49 -1.77
C GLU A 128 7.45 -27.67 -0.98
N VAL A 129 7.51 -27.60 0.34
CA VAL A 129 6.32 -27.70 1.19
C VAL A 129 5.59 -26.36 1.19
N ARG A 130 4.28 -26.38 0.98
CA ARG A 130 3.45 -25.18 1.01
C ARG A 130 3.05 -24.84 2.45
N THR A 131 3.05 -23.56 2.81
CA THR A 131 2.43 -23.11 4.06
C THR A 131 0.93 -23.33 4.01
N HIS A 132 0.40 -24.08 4.98
CA HIS A 132 -1.02 -24.42 5.11
C HIS A 132 -1.76 -23.37 5.95
N THR A 133 -1.23 -23.00 7.10
CA THR A 133 -1.80 -22.01 8.03
C THR A 133 -0.70 -21.31 8.83
N GLY A 134 -1.07 -20.38 9.71
CA GLY A 134 -0.17 -19.75 10.67
C GLY A 134 -0.71 -19.86 12.09
N ARG A 135 0.15 -20.22 13.04
CA ARG A 135 -0.16 -20.22 14.47
C ARG A 135 0.37 -18.96 15.14
N VAL A 136 -0.50 -18.26 15.86
CA VAL A 136 -0.11 -17.08 16.63
C VAL A 136 0.41 -17.48 18.02
N SER A 137 1.54 -16.89 18.42
CA SER A 137 2.19 -17.14 19.71
C SER A 137 2.67 -15.82 20.31
N GLY A 138 2.59 -15.69 21.64
CA GLY A 138 3.05 -14.50 22.37
C GLY A 138 1.94 -13.50 22.73
N LEU A 139 0.73 -13.62 22.18
CA LEU A 139 -0.44 -12.89 22.70
C LEU A 139 -1.02 -13.61 23.94
N PRO A 140 -1.51 -12.87 24.95
CA PRO A 140 -2.17 -13.47 26.09
C PRO A 140 -3.51 -14.07 25.69
N SER A 141 -3.96 -15.08 26.44
CA SER A 141 -5.31 -15.63 26.27
C SER A 141 -6.34 -14.73 26.95
N PRO A 142 -7.59 -14.67 26.44
CA PRO A 142 -8.70 -14.07 27.17
C PRO A 142 -8.88 -14.70 28.56
N GLU A 143 -9.31 -13.90 29.55
CA GLU A 143 -9.58 -14.39 30.91
C GLU A 143 -10.70 -15.45 30.94
N LYS A 144 -11.70 -15.28 30.06
CA LYS A 144 -12.78 -16.25 29.84
C LYS A 144 -13.00 -16.47 28.35
N GLN A 145 -13.49 -17.65 28.01
CA GLN A 145 -13.83 -17.96 26.62
C GLN A 145 -14.90 -16.99 26.09
N GLY A 146 -14.62 -16.33 24.98
CA GLY A 146 -15.50 -15.34 24.36
C GLY A 146 -15.18 -13.89 24.74
N ASP A 147 -14.39 -13.65 25.79
CA ASP A 147 -13.95 -12.30 26.16
C ASP A 147 -12.86 -11.79 25.20
N PRO A 148 -12.72 -10.46 25.04
CA PRO A 148 -11.58 -9.89 24.33
C PRO A 148 -10.28 -10.14 25.11
N ILE A 149 -9.17 -10.22 24.38
CA ILE A 149 -7.84 -10.10 24.98
C ILE A 149 -7.70 -8.69 25.55
N ARG A 150 -7.20 -8.54 26.77
CA ARG A 150 -7.04 -7.23 27.42
C ARG A 150 -5.58 -6.80 27.41
N LEU A 151 -5.28 -5.68 26.76
CA LEU A 151 -3.95 -5.09 26.67
C LEU A 151 -3.97 -3.64 27.15
N LEU A 152 -2.86 -3.18 27.72
CA LEU A 152 -2.70 -1.77 28.08
C LEU A 152 -2.47 -0.95 26.81
N ALA A 153 -3.15 0.18 26.64
CA ALA A 153 -2.84 1.11 25.56
C ALA A 153 -1.51 1.85 25.82
N GLY A 154 -0.73 2.13 24.77
CA GLY A 154 0.54 2.85 24.84
C GLY A 154 1.79 2.00 24.55
N PRO A 155 2.02 0.86 25.23
CA PRO A 155 3.17 0.00 24.95
C PRO A 155 3.16 -0.62 23.55
N VAL A 156 4.35 -0.94 23.04
CA VAL A 156 4.51 -1.81 21.86
C VAL A 156 4.43 -3.26 22.31
N TYR A 157 3.53 -4.02 21.67
CA TYR A 157 3.39 -5.46 21.85
C TYR A 157 4.03 -6.19 20.70
N GLU A 158 4.80 -7.23 21.02
CA GLU A 158 5.43 -8.11 20.05
C GLU A 158 4.86 -9.52 20.18
N PHE A 159 4.52 -10.14 19.05
CA PHE A 159 4.08 -11.52 18.98
C PHE A 159 4.55 -12.16 17.68
N TRP A 160 4.34 -13.46 17.54
CA TRP A 160 4.87 -14.25 16.44
C TRP A 160 3.76 -14.97 15.69
N ILE A 161 3.88 -15.02 14.37
CA ILE A 161 3.17 -15.98 13.51
C ILE A 161 4.19 -17.06 13.16
N ILE A 162 3.83 -18.31 13.42
CA ILE A 162 4.61 -19.50 13.05
C ILE A 162 3.87 -20.20 11.92
N SER A 163 4.44 -20.18 10.72
CA SER A 163 3.85 -20.87 9.58
C SER A 163 3.93 -22.39 9.76
N GLU A 164 2.83 -23.08 9.45
CA GLU A 164 2.69 -24.52 9.60
C GLU A 164 2.33 -25.17 8.26
N ALA A 165 2.89 -26.35 8.00
CA ALA A 165 2.55 -27.21 6.88
C ALA A 165 1.24 -27.98 7.15
N GLU A 166 0.74 -28.71 6.15
CA GLU A 166 -0.53 -29.44 6.25
C GLU A 166 -0.52 -30.54 7.32
N ASN A 167 0.65 -31.13 7.60
CA ASN A 167 0.82 -32.11 8.68
C ASN A 167 1.05 -31.48 10.06
N GLY A 168 0.89 -30.15 10.19
CA GLY A 168 1.10 -29.40 11.44
C GLY A 168 2.57 -29.14 11.78
N SER A 169 3.54 -29.57 10.94
CA SER A 169 4.94 -29.26 11.19
C SER A 169 5.24 -27.78 10.91
N ARG A 170 6.14 -27.20 11.70
CA ARG A 170 6.63 -25.84 11.46
C ARG A 170 7.33 -25.78 10.09
N ARG A 171 7.00 -24.75 9.31
CA ARG A 171 7.71 -24.40 8.08
C ARG A 171 9.14 -23.98 8.43
N CYS A 172 10.11 -24.39 7.63
CA CYS A 172 11.52 -24.03 7.82
C CYS A 172 11.99 -22.93 6.87
N THR A 173 11.07 -22.30 6.12
CA THR A 173 11.33 -21.19 5.19
C THR A 173 10.28 -20.11 5.32
N GLY A 174 10.70 -18.86 5.12
CA GLY A 174 9.83 -17.69 5.04
C GLY A 174 9.14 -17.52 3.67
N GLY A 175 8.80 -16.26 3.35
CA GLY A 175 8.20 -15.86 2.08
C GLY A 175 6.66 -15.87 2.05
N ASP A 176 6.00 -16.18 3.16
CA ASP A 176 4.57 -16.03 3.27
C ASP A 176 4.20 -14.55 3.42
N PHE A 177 3.15 -14.13 2.75
CA PHE A 177 2.59 -12.81 2.88
C PHE A 177 1.35 -12.85 3.76
N TYR A 178 1.57 -12.49 5.01
CA TYR A 178 0.52 -12.23 5.97
C TYR A 178 0.06 -10.78 5.87
N GLU A 179 -1.24 -10.57 5.78
CA GLU A 179 -1.84 -9.27 5.99
C GLU A 179 -2.25 -9.16 7.46
N THR A 180 -1.74 -8.14 8.14
CA THR A 180 -2.12 -7.78 9.50
C THR A 180 -2.99 -6.53 9.48
N ASP A 181 -4.21 -6.65 10.00
CA ASP A 181 -5.19 -5.56 10.13
C ASP A 181 -5.50 -5.35 11.61
N LEU A 182 -5.15 -4.18 12.15
CA LEU A 182 -5.63 -3.75 13.46
C LEU A 182 -6.62 -2.60 13.24
N SER A 183 -7.90 -2.92 13.33
CA SER A 183 -8.99 -2.00 12.97
C SER A 183 -10.04 -1.88 14.07
N GLY A 184 -10.44 -0.64 14.33
CA GLY A 184 -11.56 -0.26 15.18
C GLY A 184 -12.31 0.94 14.63
N SER A 185 -13.23 1.49 15.42
CA SER A 185 -14.04 2.63 14.99
C SER A 185 -13.26 3.93 14.85
N TRP A 186 -12.14 4.06 15.57
CA TRP A 186 -11.38 5.30 15.72
C TRP A 186 -9.91 5.19 15.33
N TRP A 187 -9.45 3.97 15.05
CA TRP A 187 -8.07 3.68 14.66
C TRP A 187 -8.05 2.57 13.63
N LYS A 188 -7.17 2.70 12.64
CA LYS A 188 -6.78 1.61 11.75
C LYS A 188 -5.28 1.68 11.50
N SER A 189 -4.60 0.55 11.58
CA SER A 189 -3.18 0.47 11.24
C SER A 189 -2.85 -0.88 10.66
N ARG A 190 -1.71 -0.94 9.99
CA ARG A 190 -1.06 -2.18 9.59
C ARG A 190 0.05 -2.50 10.60
N PRO A 191 -0.14 -3.47 11.51
CA PRO A 191 0.96 -3.95 12.35
C PRO A 191 2.15 -4.41 11.48
N PRO A 192 3.37 -3.86 11.65
CA PRO A 192 4.55 -4.29 10.90
C PRO A 192 4.85 -5.78 11.09
N ILE A 193 5.31 -6.43 10.02
CA ILE A 193 5.70 -7.85 10.02
C ILE A 193 7.13 -7.98 9.55
N VAL A 194 7.92 -8.78 10.27
CA VAL A 194 9.30 -9.12 9.93
C VAL A 194 9.39 -10.62 9.67
N ASP A 195 9.68 -11.00 8.44
CA ASP A 195 9.96 -12.38 8.04
C ASP A 195 11.43 -12.74 8.34
N TYR A 196 11.64 -13.71 9.24
CA TYR A 196 12.97 -14.20 9.63
C TYR A 196 13.54 -15.26 8.68
N GLY A 197 12.78 -15.67 7.66
CA GLY A 197 13.23 -16.60 6.63
C GLY A 197 13.18 -18.08 7.04
N ASP A 198 12.74 -18.39 8.26
CA ASP A 198 12.68 -19.73 8.84
C ASP A 198 11.24 -20.19 9.15
N GLY A 199 10.26 -19.54 8.52
CA GLY A 199 8.83 -19.74 8.76
C GLY A 199 8.29 -19.06 10.02
N SER A 200 9.10 -18.26 10.73
CA SER A 200 8.62 -17.35 11.78
C SER A 200 8.56 -15.90 11.32
N TYR A 201 7.50 -15.21 11.77
CA TYR A 201 7.23 -13.82 11.45
C TYR A 201 6.96 -13.07 12.75
N GLN A 202 7.76 -12.06 13.07
CA GLN A 202 7.48 -11.19 14.22
C GLN A 202 6.51 -10.10 13.79
N VAL A 203 5.52 -9.83 14.62
CA VAL A 203 4.55 -8.76 14.43
C VAL A 203 4.63 -7.81 15.61
N GLN A 204 4.65 -6.51 15.33
CA GLN A 204 4.59 -5.47 16.35
C GLN A 204 3.29 -4.67 16.22
N MET A 205 2.65 -4.35 17.34
CA MET A 205 1.44 -3.51 17.35
C MET A 205 1.40 -2.57 18.55
N GLN A 206 0.72 -1.44 18.38
CA GLN A 206 0.57 -0.39 19.38
C GLN A 206 -0.71 0.39 19.09
N VAL A 207 -1.42 0.79 20.16
CA VAL A 207 -2.55 1.73 20.11
C VAL A 207 -2.28 2.81 21.13
N ASP A 208 -2.45 4.08 20.73
CA ASP A 208 -2.29 5.20 21.64
C ASP A 208 -3.39 5.22 22.72
N PRO A 209 -3.09 5.57 23.98
CA PRO A 209 -4.09 5.63 25.06
C PRO A 209 -5.34 6.45 24.75
N ARG A 210 -5.23 7.52 23.95
CA ARG A 210 -6.37 8.37 23.54
C ARG A 210 -7.38 7.65 22.65
N PHE A 211 -6.99 6.52 22.10
CA PHE A 211 -7.84 5.63 21.32
C PHE A 211 -8.00 4.29 22.02
N SER A 212 -8.05 4.26 23.35
CA SER A 212 -8.48 3.07 24.10
C SER A 212 -9.86 2.57 23.60
N GLY A 213 -10.09 1.26 23.69
CA GLY A 213 -11.34 0.63 23.27
C GLY A 213 -11.17 -0.73 22.60
N LEU A 214 -12.22 -1.15 21.90
CA LEU A 214 -12.29 -2.45 21.25
C LEU A 214 -11.78 -2.40 19.80
N TYR A 215 -10.89 -3.33 19.50
CA TYR A 215 -10.24 -3.49 18.20
C TYR A 215 -10.34 -4.93 17.75
N ARG A 216 -10.40 -5.12 16.44
CA ARG A 216 -10.23 -6.44 15.83
C ARG A 216 -8.83 -6.51 15.22
N LEU A 217 -8.05 -7.48 15.67
CA LEU A 217 -6.83 -7.92 15.01
C LEU A 217 -7.20 -9.07 14.06
N ARG A 218 -6.94 -8.89 12.77
CA ARG A 218 -7.02 -9.98 11.78
C ARG A 218 -5.65 -10.23 11.18
N ILE A 219 -5.34 -11.51 10.98
CA ILE A 219 -4.17 -11.97 10.27
C ILE A 219 -4.65 -12.91 9.17
N ASN A 220 -4.39 -12.52 7.93
CA ASN A 220 -4.77 -13.32 6.76
C ASN A 220 -3.52 -13.81 6.05
N LEU A 221 -3.43 -15.10 5.75
CA LEU A 221 -2.45 -15.62 4.82
C LEU A 221 -2.96 -15.38 3.40
N LEU A 222 -2.38 -14.43 2.67
CA LEU A 222 -2.79 -14.14 1.29
C LEU A 222 -2.04 -15.01 0.29
N TYR A 223 -0.72 -15.13 0.46
CA TYR A 223 0.17 -15.89 -0.40
C TYR A 223 1.16 -16.67 0.45
N ALA A 224 1.38 -17.93 0.10
CA ALA A 224 2.45 -18.74 0.70
C ALA A 224 3.71 -18.68 -0.17
N ASN A 225 4.89 -18.92 0.41
CA ASN A 225 6.13 -19.24 -0.31
C ASN A 225 6.43 -18.31 -1.52
N PHE A 226 6.41 -16.99 -1.36
CA PHE A 226 6.63 -16.00 -2.42
C PHE A 226 5.73 -16.11 -3.65
N HIS A 227 4.64 -16.90 -3.60
CA HIS A 227 3.79 -17.10 -4.78
C HIS A 227 3.06 -15.85 -5.25
N GLY A 228 2.99 -14.80 -4.44
CA GLY A 228 2.54 -13.47 -4.87
C GLY A 228 3.46 -12.85 -5.94
N LEU A 229 4.72 -13.27 -6.01
CA LEU A 229 5.71 -12.75 -6.96
C LEU A 229 5.63 -13.39 -8.35
N HIS A 230 4.91 -14.50 -8.50
CA HIS A 230 4.72 -15.11 -9.81
C HIS A 230 4.06 -14.13 -10.79
N LEU A 231 4.58 -14.08 -12.01
CA LEU A 231 4.00 -13.25 -13.06
C LEU A 231 2.69 -13.86 -13.55
N LEU A 232 1.66 -13.03 -13.62
CA LEU A 232 0.38 -13.38 -14.21
C LEU A 232 -0.10 -12.23 -15.08
N VAL A 233 -0.76 -12.58 -16.19
CA VAL A 233 -1.42 -11.60 -17.07
C VAL A 233 -2.45 -10.83 -16.25
N VAL A 234 -2.60 -9.53 -16.52
CA VAL A 234 -3.41 -8.59 -15.73
C VAL A 234 -4.84 -9.06 -15.48
N ASP A 235 -5.41 -9.83 -16.40
CA ASP A 235 -6.79 -10.31 -16.35
C ASP A 235 -6.94 -11.70 -15.73
N ASN A 236 -5.84 -12.41 -15.49
CA ASN A 236 -5.85 -13.69 -14.80
C ASN A 236 -5.75 -13.46 -13.29
N MET A 237 -6.73 -13.99 -12.56
CA MET A 237 -6.63 -14.10 -11.11
C MET A 237 -5.60 -15.16 -10.74
N SER A 238 -4.77 -14.84 -9.75
CA SER A 238 -3.76 -15.76 -9.23
C SER A 238 -4.40 -16.99 -8.63
N PRO A 239 -4.05 -18.21 -9.09
CA PRO A 239 -4.50 -19.44 -8.44
C PRO A 239 -3.83 -19.64 -7.07
N TRP A 240 -2.79 -18.85 -6.76
CA TRP A 240 -2.03 -18.94 -5.52
C TRP A 240 -2.63 -18.14 -4.37
N ILE A 241 -3.62 -17.29 -4.66
CA ILE A 241 -4.27 -16.48 -3.63
C ILE A 241 -5.10 -17.38 -2.70
N ARG A 242 -5.05 -17.09 -1.40
CA ARG A 242 -5.68 -17.92 -0.37
C ARG A 242 -6.87 -17.25 0.33
N TYR A 243 -6.73 -15.99 0.73
CA TYR A 243 -7.71 -15.28 1.58
C TYR A 243 -8.02 -16.01 2.91
N ASP A 244 -7.06 -16.77 3.44
CA ASP A 244 -7.29 -17.55 4.67
C ASP A 244 -7.13 -16.65 5.90
N GLU A 245 -8.20 -16.46 6.67
CA GLU A 245 -8.15 -15.82 7.99
C GLU A 245 -7.53 -16.81 9.00
N VAL A 246 -6.22 -16.69 9.22
CA VAL A 246 -5.48 -17.62 10.10
C VAL A 246 -5.66 -17.27 11.58
N TYR A 247 -5.95 -16.00 11.88
CA TYR A 247 -6.19 -15.54 13.24
C TYR A 247 -7.08 -14.30 13.26
N SER A 248 -8.07 -14.29 14.15
CA SER A 248 -9.04 -13.21 14.29
C SER A 248 -9.48 -13.12 15.75
N VAL A 249 -9.17 -12.00 16.40
CA VAL A 249 -9.46 -11.82 17.82
C VAL A 249 -9.87 -10.39 18.12
N MET A 250 -10.73 -10.24 19.12
CA MET A 250 -11.04 -8.93 19.71
C MET A 250 -10.01 -8.61 20.79
N ILE A 251 -9.47 -7.40 20.74
CA ILE A 251 -8.55 -6.88 21.74
C ILE A 251 -9.16 -5.61 22.33
N GLU A 252 -9.33 -5.59 23.65
CA GLU A 252 -9.64 -4.39 24.41
C GLU A 252 -8.32 -3.75 24.84
N PHE A 253 -8.04 -2.57 24.29
CA PHE A 253 -6.98 -1.71 24.79
C PHE A 253 -7.54 -0.81 25.87
N PHE A 254 -7.12 -1.00 27.12
CA PHE A 254 -7.59 -0.20 28.26
C PHE A 254 -6.56 0.84 28.70
N GLU A 255 -7.05 1.89 29.36
CA GLU A 255 -6.19 2.94 29.92
C GLU A 255 -5.52 2.49 31.23
N PRO A 256 -4.31 2.97 31.55
CA PRO A 256 -3.68 2.67 32.83
C PRO A 256 -4.56 3.15 34.00
N THR A 257 -4.75 2.30 35.03
CA THR A 257 -5.59 2.59 36.21
C THR A 257 -5.01 3.61 37.19
N ALA A 258 -3.71 3.88 37.11
CA ALA A 258 -3.08 5.03 37.77
C ALA A 258 -2.86 6.10 36.69
N PRO A 259 -2.93 7.42 37.00
CA PRO A 259 -2.43 8.42 36.08
C PRO A 259 -1.02 7.94 35.71
N PRO A 260 -0.75 7.67 34.42
CA PRO A 260 0.56 7.19 34.05
C PRO A 260 1.55 8.21 34.64
N PRO A 261 2.65 7.78 35.30
CA PRO A 261 3.75 8.73 35.55
C PRO A 261 3.92 9.44 34.22
N PRO A 262 3.76 10.79 34.15
CA PRO A 262 3.24 11.46 32.97
C PRO A 262 3.79 10.74 31.78
N PHE A 263 2.96 10.13 30.91
CA PHE A 263 3.46 9.64 29.62
C PHE A 263 4.16 10.87 29.04
N ARG A 264 5.47 10.97 29.27
CA ARG A 264 6.15 12.26 29.53
C ARG A 264 6.36 12.84 28.17
N SER A 265 5.37 13.51 27.58
CA SER A 265 5.62 14.35 26.42
C SER A 265 6.36 13.61 25.28
N GLY A 266 6.32 12.26 25.28
CA GLY A 266 7.43 11.44 24.75
C GLY A 266 7.03 10.61 23.54
N ASN A 267 5.72 10.46 23.34
CA ASN A 267 5.11 10.10 22.07
C ASN A 267 4.43 11.33 21.45
N LEU A 268 4.99 12.53 21.65
CA LEU A 268 4.64 13.65 20.78
C LEU A 268 4.99 13.22 19.36
N LEU A 269 4.03 13.33 18.45
CA LEU A 269 4.24 13.02 17.06
C LEU A 269 4.69 14.32 16.37
N PRO A 270 6.00 14.54 16.18
CA PRO A 270 6.46 15.78 15.58
C PRO A 270 5.95 15.87 14.15
N ARG A 271 5.87 17.10 13.64
CA ARG A 271 5.64 17.30 12.21
C ARG A 271 6.81 16.70 11.43
N CYS A 272 6.51 16.03 10.32
CA CYS A 272 7.54 15.44 9.48
C CYS A 272 8.54 16.50 9.01
N GLY A 273 9.83 16.25 9.28
CA GLY A 273 10.96 17.02 8.77
C GLY A 273 11.70 16.30 7.65
N ALA A 274 12.82 16.88 7.21
CA ALA A 274 13.58 16.35 6.07
C ALA A 274 14.07 14.89 6.26
N ASP A 275 14.52 14.52 7.47
CA ASP A 275 15.05 13.18 7.73
C ASP A 275 13.98 12.09 7.80
N ASP A 276 12.74 12.46 8.15
CA ASP A 276 11.60 11.54 8.16
C ASP A 276 11.31 10.96 6.78
N TYR A 277 11.66 11.70 5.72
CA TYR A 277 11.54 11.26 4.33
C TYR A 277 12.69 10.35 3.86
N ARG A 278 13.66 10.01 4.73
CA ARG A 278 14.74 9.07 4.40
C ARG A 278 14.42 7.63 4.79
N LEU A 279 13.36 7.39 5.55
CA LEU A 279 12.98 6.03 5.97
C LEU A 279 12.57 5.16 4.77
N LYS A 280 13.04 3.91 4.77
CA LYS A 280 12.76 2.94 3.68
C LYS A 280 11.29 2.53 3.61
N GLN A 281 10.67 2.37 4.77
CA GLN A 281 9.29 1.91 4.95
C GLN A 281 8.70 2.68 6.12
N TRP A 282 7.40 2.98 6.04
CA TRP A 282 6.70 3.68 7.12
C TRP A 282 5.82 2.72 7.91
N SER A 283 5.61 3.02 9.19
CA SER A 283 4.58 2.37 10.01
C SER A 283 3.61 3.43 10.51
N GLY A 284 2.49 3.55 9.83
CA GLY A 284 1.49 4.56 10.13
C GLY A 284 0.16 4.02 10.62
N ARG A 285 -0.72 4.98 10.90
CA ARG A 285 -2.07 4.77 11.38
C ARG A 285 -3.01 5.82 10.82
N TRP A 286 -4.23 5.39 10.58
CA TRP A 286 -5.38 6.24 10.45
C TRP A 286 -6.02 6.40 11.83
N THR A 287 -6.25 7.64 12.23
CA THR A 287 -6.93 8.00 13.48
C THR A 287 -8.16 8.83 13.16
N ARG A 288 -9.18 8.76 14.00
CA ARG A 288 -10.41 9.54 13.84
C ARG A 288 -10.79 10.19 15.16
N THR A 289 -10.71 11.51 15.22
CA THR A 289 -11.05 12.28 16.43
C THR A 289 -12.36 13.04 16.30
N LYS A 290 -12.78 13.33 15.07
CA LYS A 290 -14.09 13.89 14.73
C LYS A 290 -14.92 12.83 13.99
N PHE A 291 -16.24 12.87 14.12
CA PHE A 291 -17.10 11.96 13.37
C PHE A 291 -18.52 12.47 13.29
N ASN A 292 -19.10 12.38 12.09
CA ASN A 292 -20.50 12.61 11.84
C ASN A 292 -21.17 11.30 11.37
N SER A 293 -21.93 10.67 12.26
CA SER A 293 -22.67 9.42 11.99
C SER A 293 -23.77 9.59 10.95
N SER A 294 -24.27 10.81 10.78
CA SER A 294 -25.32 11.17 9.84
C SER A 294 -24.77 11.58 8.47
N CYS A 295 -23.45 11.52 8.26
CA CYS A 295 -22.87 11.89 6.98
C CYS A 295 -23.40 11.00 5.85
N ARG A 296 -23.72 11.65 4.73
CA ARG A 296 -24.19 11.03 3.49
C ARG A 296 -23.46 11.67 2.32
N VAL A 297 -23.39 10.90 1.24
CA VAL A 297 -22.87 11.38 -0.04
C VAL A 297 -23.76 12.50 -0.58
N ASP A 298 -23.16 13.59 -1.05
CA ASP A 298 -23.87 14.75 -1.59
C ASP A 298 -24.32 14.55 -3.06
N LYS A 299 -24.82 15.63 -3.68
CA LYS A 299 -25.25 15.61 -5.09
C LYS A 299 -24.10 15.38 -6.08
N ALA A 300 -22.88 15.77 -5.72
CA ALA A 300 -21.66 15.61 -6.52
C ALA A 300 -20.95 14.27 -6.26
N GLY A 301 -21.44 13.43 -5.33
CA GLY A 301 -20.76 12.19 -4.97
C GLY A 301 -19.70 12.35 -3.88
N ARG A 302 -19.70 13.49 -3.18
CA ARG A 302 -18.68 13.88 -2.18
C ARG A 302 -19.11 13.56 -0.75
N PHE A 303 -18.12 13.41 0.14
CA PHE A 303 -18.31 13.09 1.56
C PHE A 303 -17.94 14.29 2.45
N ILE A 304 -18.61 15.43 2.21
CA ILE A 304 -18.44 16.66 2.99
C ILE A 304 -19.16 16.50 4.34
N CYS A 305 -18.50 15.80 5.26
CA CYS A 305 -19.10 15.36 6.52
C CYS A 305 -18.89 16.31 7.70
N LEU A 306 -17.79 17.06 7.67
CA LEU A 306 -17.36 17.96 8.75
C LEU A 306 -17.65 19.41 8.35
N PRO A 307 -17.95 20.30 9.32
CA PRO A 307 -18.03 21.74 9.08
C PRO A 307 -16.74 22.28 8.46
N HIS A 308 -16.85 23.39 7.72
CA HIS A 308 -15.69 24.08 7.18
C HIS A 308 -14.72 24.51 8.29
N ASP A 309 -13.42 24.46 8.01
CA ASP A 309 -12.33 24.82 8.93
C ASP A 309 -12.31 24.01 10.23
N THR A 310 -12.88 22.80 10.22
CA THR A 310 -12.81 21.91 11.39
C THR A 310 -11.34 21.62 11.71
N PRO A 311 -10.81 22.01 12.87
CA PRO A 311 -9.38 21.85 13.14
C PRO A 311 -9.03 20.37 13.33
N CYS A 312 -7.85 20.00 12.87
CA CYS A 312 -7.23 18.75 13.27
C CYS A 312 -6.82 18.79 14.75
N ASP A 313 -7.02 17.68 15.46
CA ASP A 313 -6.55 17.53 16.83
C ASP A 313 -5.07 17.11 16.84
N GLU A 314 -4.23 17.90 17.49
CA GLU A 314 -2.81 17.56 17.70
C GLU A 314 -2.66 16.29 18.57
N PRO A 315 -1.60 15.49 18.35
CA PRO A 315 -0.49 15.67 17.44
C PRO A 315 -0.67 14.94 16.10
N TRP A 316 -1.89 14.54 15.74
CA TRP A 316 -2.14 13.64 14.60
C TRP A 316 -1.95 14.34 13.25
N CYS A 317 -2.32 15.61 13.19
CA CYS A 317 -2.05 16.52 12.09
C CYS A 317 -2.17 17.97 12.57
N GLN A 318 -1.93 18.90 11.63
CA GLN A 318 -2.14 20.34 11.82
C GLN A 318 -2.94 20.89 10.64
N GLY A 319 -3.76 21.91 10.85
CA GLY A 319 -4.58 22.53 9.81
C GLY A 319 -6.03 22.01 9.74
N PRO A 320 -6.79 22.40 8.71
CA PRO A 320 -8.21 22.07 8.57
C PRO A 320 -8.40 20.60 8.16
N LEU A 321 -9.10 19.82 8.98
CA LEU A 321 -9.40 18.41 8.76
C LEU A 321 -10.48 18.18 7.71
N ASP A 322 -11.39 19.14 7.49
CA ASP A 322 -12.49 19.04 6.53
C ASP A 322 -12.00 18.93 5.08
N VAL A 323 -10.80 19.43 4.76
CA VAL A 323 -10.21 19.34 3.42
C VAL A 323 -9.99 17.91 2.94
N LEU A 324 -9.94 16.94 3.85
CA LEU A 324 -9.81 15.53 3.52
C LEU A 324 -11.14 14.88 3.13
N GLU A 325 -12.28 15.46 3.49
CA GLU A 325 -13.61 14.85 3.29
C GLU A 325 -13.70 13.41 3.84
N SER A 326 -12.98 13.16 4.92
CA SER A 326 -12.71 11.82 5.44
C SER A 326 -13.67 11.37 6.53
N ASN A 327 -14.66 12.19 6.85
CA ASN A 327 -15.47 12.07 8.08
C ASN A 327 -14.60 11.93 9.35
N GLY A 328 -13.48 12.67 9.37
CA GLY A 328 -12.58 12.81 10.50
C GLY A 328 -11.40 11.85 10.54
N TRP A 329 -11.26 10.95 9.56
CA TRP A 329 -10.06 10.12 9.44
C TRP A 329 -8.85 10.93 8.97
N VAL A 330 -7.71 10.77 9.63
CA VAL A 330 -6.42 11.33 9.20
C VAL A 330 -5.30 10.32 9.40
N TYR A 331 -4.32 10.33 8.50
CA TYR A 331 -3.15 9.46 8.58
C TYR A 331 -1.97 10.18 9.22
N SER A 332 -1.21 9.44 10.02
CA SER A 332 0.08 9.85 10.55
C SER A 332 1.03 8.64 10.60
N ALA A 333 2.33 8.88 10.46
CA ALA A 333 3.37 7.85 10.44
C ALA A 333 4.23 7.91 11.71
N HIS A 334 5.55 7.77 11.61
CA HIS A 334 6.52 8.18 12.64
C HIS A 334 6.50 9.69 12.92
N CYS A 335 5.82 10.46 12.07
CA CYS A 335 5.60 11.90 12.16
C CYS A 335 4.18 12.27 11.69
N SER A 336 3.76 13.52 11.93
CA SER A 336 2.46 14.08 11.55
C SER A 336 2.57 15.01 10.36
N PHE A 337 1.45 15.18 9.65
CA PHE A 337 1.39 15.98 8.42
C PHE A 337 0.55 17.24 8.61
N LYS A 338 0.96 18.32 7.96
CA LYS A 338 0.11 19.50 7.79
C LYS A 338 -0.93 19.23 6.70
N LEU A 339 -2.19 19.54 7.00
CA LEU A 339 -3.26 19.69 6.03
C LEU A 339 -3.25 21.15 5.56
N PHE A 340 -3.13 21.34 4.26
CA PHE A 340 -2.96 22.66 3.66
C PHE A 340 -4.33 23.24 3.33
N THR A 341 -4.54 24.49 3.70
CA THR A 341 -5.60 25.30 3.08
C THR A 341 -5.30 25.52 1.59
N GLN A 342 -6.30 25.90 0.82
CA GLN A 342 -6.12 26.26 -0.59
C GLN A 342 -5.09 27.39 -0.76
N ASP A 343 -5.11 28.38 0.13
CA ASP A 343 -4.23 29.55 0.06
C ASP A 343 -2.77 29.19 0.36
N GLU A 344 -2.53 28.37 1.39
CA GLU A 344 -1.19 27.86 1.70
C GLU A 344 -0.64 26.97 0.58
N ALA A 345 -1.50 26.16 -0.05
CA ALA A 345 -1.09 25.33 -1.18
C ALA A 345 -0.70 26.19 -2.40
N TRP A 346 -1.47 27.22 -2.74
CA TRP A 346 -1.12 28.17 -3.80
C TRP A 346 0.15 28.95 -3.46
N GLN A 347 0.31 29.38 -2.21
CA GLN A 347 1.52 30.08 -1.76
C GLN A 347 2.76 29.19 -1.90
N CYS A 348 2.67 27.93 -1.46
CA CYS A 348 3.77 26.99 -1.61
C CYS A 348 4.10 26.72 -3.09
N LEU A 349 3.09 26.50 -3.93
CA LEU A 349 3.29 26.06 -5.31
C LEU A 349 3.51 27.22 -6.30
N ASP A 350 3.38 28.47 -5.87
CA ASP A 350 3.49 29.63 -6.75
C ASP A 350 4.81 29.64 -7.52
N GLY A 351 4.68 29.75 -8.84
CA GLY A 351 5.79 29.76 -9.78
C GLY A 351 6.51 28.42 -9.90
N LYS A 352 6.14 27.34 -9.20
CA LYS A 352 6.84 26.04 -9.28
C LYS A 352 6.44 25.22 -10.51
N TRP A 353 7.36 24.38 -10.96
CA TRP A 353 7.17 23.37 -11.97
C TRP A 353 7.26 21.97 -11.36
N LEU A 354 6.12 21.28 -11.30
CA LEU A 354 5.99 19.91 -10.83
C LEU A 354 6.05 18.93 -12.02
N PHE A 355 7.02 18.02 -12.00
CA PHE A 355 7.16 16.97 -13.01
C PHE A 355 6.79 15.60 -12.42
N TRP A 356 5.72 15.01 -12.93
CA TRP A 356 5.20 13.72 -12.51
C TRP A 356 5.58 12.66 -13.54
N TRP A 357 6.22 11.59 -13.10
CA TRP A 357 6.44 10.38 -13.89
C TRP A 357 5.93 9.16 -13.14
N GLY A 358 4.80 8.61 -13.58
CA GLY A 358 4.13 7.60 -12.80
C GLY A 358 2.98 6.90 -13.49
N ASP A 359 2.37 5.98 -12.76
CA ASP A 359 1.28 5.16 -13.26
C ASP A 359 -0.06 5.90 -13.23
N SER A 360 -1.15 5.17 -13.46
CA SER A 360 -2.48 5.77 -13.47
C SER A 360 -2.96 6.30 -12.11
N ASN A 361 -2.32 5.95 -10.99
CA ASN A 361 -2.64 6.56 -9.69
C ASN A 361 -2.12 7.98 -9.58
N HIS A 362 -0.95 8.28 -10.15
CA HIS A 362 -0.47 9.67 -10.22
C HIS A 362 -1.42 10.59 -10.98
N LEU A 363 -2.12 10.08 -11.99
CA LEU A 363 -3.14 10.86 -12.70
C LEU A 363 -4.29 11.25 -11.77
N ASP A 364 -4.71 10.32 -10.90
CA ASP A 364 -5.77 10.54 -9.93
C ASP A 364 -5.30 11.50 -8.82
N THR A 365 -4.10 11.30 -8.26
CA THR A 365 -3.50 12.18 -7.24
C THR A 365 -3.27 13.60 -7.77
N GLY A 366 -2.71 13.75 -8.98
CA GLY A 366 -2.51 15.04 -9.62
C GLY A 366 -3.83 15.75 -9.92
N ARG A 367 -4.87 15.01 -10.34
CA ARG A 367 -6.23 15.53 -10.52
C ARG A 367 -6.79 16.06 -9.20
N ASN A 368 -6.57 15.33 -8.11
CA ASN A 368 -7.09 15.68 -6.80
C ASN A 368 -6.35 16.88 -6.17
N LEU A 369 -5.03 17.01 -6.39
CA LEU A 369 -4.28 18.23 -6.08
C LEU A 369 -4.90 19.45 -6.78
N LEU A 370 -5.11 19.36 -8.10
CA LEU A 370 -5.66 20.45 -8.90
C LEU A 370 -7.11 20.79 -8.50
N SER A 371 -7.95 19.78 -8.32
CA SER A 371 -9.39 19.96 -8.11
C SER A 371 -9.77 20.32 -6.68
N PHE A 372 -9.19 19.65 -5.68
CA PHE A 372 -9.65 19.76 -4.29
C PHE A 372 -8.76 20.68 -3.47
N VAL A 373 -7.44 20.57 -3.61
CA VAL A 373 -6.51 21.36 -2.80
C VAL A 373 -6.28 22.74 -3.41
N LEU A 374 -6.09 22.82 -4.73
CA LEU A 374 -5.93 24.10 -5.44
C LEU A 374 -7.26 24.74 -5.86
N GLY A 375 -8.37 24.01 -5.74
CA GLY A 375 -9.72 24.53 -6.00
C GLY A 375 -9.97 24.93 -7.46
N LEU A 376 -9.31 24.29 -8.42
CA LEU A 376 -9.54 24.59 -9.84
C LEU A 376 -10.92 24.07 -10.28
N PRO A 377 -11.78 24.93 -10.84
CA PRO A 377 -13.09 24.51 -11.30
C PRO A 377 -12.99 23.65 -12.57
N ASN A 378 -13.99 22.79 -12.78
CA ASN A 378 -14.19 22.05 -14.03
C ASN A 378 -13.02 21.13 -14.46
N MET A 379 -12.24 20.61 -13.51
CA MET A 379 -11.22 19.61 -13.83
C MET A 379 -11.87 18.33 -14.38
N PRO A 380 -11.33 17.74 -15.46
CA PRO A 380 -11.87 16.50 -16.01
C PRO A 380 -11.80 15.37 -14.96
N PRO A 381 -12.69 14.37 -15.03
CA PRO A 381 -12.68 13.23 -14.11
C PRO A 381 -11.38 12.41 -14.12
N ARG A 382 -10.57 12.54 -15.18
CA ARG A 382 -9.26 11.91 -15.33
C ARG A 382 -8.32 12.89 -16.03
N LEU A 383 -7.10 13.03 -15.51
CA LEU A 383 -6.03 13.72 -16.23
C LEU A 383 -5.56 12.90 -17.43
N GLU A 384 -5.09 13.60 -18.46
CA GLU A 384 -4.48 12.96 -19.61
C GLU A 384 -3.15 12.31 -19.21
N ARG A 385 -2.90 11.12 -19.79
CA ARG A 385 -1.65 10.36 -19.61
C ARG A 385 -0.39 11.12 -20.00
N ARG A 386 -0.55 12.20 -20.77
CA ARG A 386 0.48 13.20 -21.01
C ARG A 386 -0.16 14.56 -20.87
N THR A 387 0.36 15.37 -19.95
CA THR A 387 -0.07 16.76 -19.77
C THR A 387 1.18 17.59 -19.54
N ASP A 388 1.24 18.79 -20.10
CA ASP A 388 2.20 19.83 -19.71
C ASP A 388 1.47 21.16 -19.80
N LYS A 389 1.02 21.67 -18.66
CA LYS A 389 0.14 22.84 -18.59
C LYS A 389 0.49 23.71 -17.40
N GLU A 390 0.35 25.01 -17.59
CA GLU A 390 0.34 25.98 -16.52
C GLU A 390 -1.09 26.17 -16.02
N PHE A 391 -1.27 26.06 -14.71
CA PHE A 391 -2.54 26.24 -14.02
C PHE A 391 -2.45 27.52 -13.20
N VAL A 392 -3.48 28.36 -13.29
CA VAL A 392 -3.50 29.69 -12.67
C VAL A 392 -4.58 29.72 -11.59
N ARG A 393 -4.28 30.36 -10.45
CA ARG A 393 -5.24 30.50 -9.35
C ARG A 393 -6.53 31.19 -9.84
N PRO A 394 -7.72 30.60 -9.58
CA PRO A 394 -8.99 31.24 -9.95
C PRO A 394 -9.23 32.52 -9.12
N GLY A 395 -9.64 33.61 -9.77
CA GLY A 395 -10.10 34.85 -9.12
C GLY A 395 -9.10 36.02 -9.16
N ASN A 396 -9.61 37.23 -8.91
CA ASN A 396 -8.88 38.52 -8.89
C ASN A 396 -8.41 38.94 -7.48
N PHE A 397 -8.48 38.04 -6.49
CA PHE A 397 -8.38 38.41 -5.06
C PHE A 397 -6.96 38.70 -4.56
N THR A 398 -5.94 38.46 -5.38
CA THR A 398 -4.56 38.80 -5.08
C THR A 398 -4.00 39.71 -6.17
N SER A 399 -3.27 40.77 -5.80
CA SER A 399 -2.59 41.66 -6.75
C SER A 399 -1.52 40.92 -7.60
N ARG A 400 -1.11 39.73 -7.15
CA ARG A 400 -0.18 38.82 -7.82
C ARG A 400 -0.93 37.61 -8.39
N LYS A 401 -0.78 37.36 -9.70
CA LYS A 401 -1.23 36.12 -10.33
C LYS A 401 -0.34 34.97 -9.86
N GLN A 402 -0.92 34.00 -9.17
CA GLN A 402 -0.22 32.78 -8.77
C GLN A 402 -0.44 31.69 -9.82
N SER A 403 0.61 30.93 -10.13
CA SER A 403 0.53 29.81 -11.07
C SER A 403 1.39 28.63 -10.67
N VAL A 404 1.05 27.44 -11.16
CA VAL A 404 1.87 26.23 -11.04
C VAL A 404 1.89 25.52 -12.39
N ARG A 405 3.08 25.16 -12.87
CA ARG A 405 3.21 24.31 -14.05
C ARG A 405 3.23 22.86 -13.61
N MET A 406 2.39 22.03 -14.23
CA MET A 406 2.42 20.58 -14.02
C MET A 406 2.67 19.88 -15.35
N THR A 407 3.77 19.13 -15.39
CA THR A 407 4.02 18.12 -16.40
C THR A 407 3.71 16.76 -15.80
N ASN A 408 2.95 15.94 -16.51
CA ASN A 408 2.65 14.57 -16.13
C ASN A 408 2.91 13.64 -17.31
N ILE A 409 3.72 12.61 -17.08
CA ILE A 409 4.07 11.59 -18.05
C ILE A 409 3.77 10.21 -17.49
N PHE A 410 2.80 9.52 -18.11
CA PHE A 410 2.45 8.15 -17.78
C PHE A 410 3.63 7.19 -18.05
N ASN A 411 4.05 6.45 -17.03
CA ASN A 411 5.16 5.50 -17.13
C ASN A 411 4.71 4.06 -17.40
N GLY A 412 3.40 3.78 -17.33
CA GLY A 412 2.91 2.43 -17.54
C GLY A 412 3.15 1.90 -18.94
N HIS A 413 3.35 2.78 -19.93
CA HIS A 413 3.74 2.43 -21.29
C HIS A 413 4.23 3.69 -22.06
N TRP A 414 5.17 3.55 -22.99
CA TRP A 414 5.63 4.66 -23.84
C TRP A 414 4.53 5.17 -24.80
N HIS A 415 3.74 4.25 -25.35
CA HIS A 415 2.52 4.51 -26.10
C HIS A 415 1.33 4.84 -25.19
N LEU A 416 0.72 6.03 -25.37
CA LEU A 416 -0.32 6.58 -24.48
C LEU A 416 -1.58 5.73 -24.34
N LYS A 417 -1.90 4.85 -25.30
CA LYS A 417 -3.09 3.98 -25.23
C LYS A 417 -2.84 2.60 -24.60
N GLN A 418 -1.60 2.27 -24.27
CA GLN A 418 -1.22 0.94 -23.77
C GLN A 418 -0.82 1.02 -22.29
N ASN A 419 -0.50 -0.13 -21.68
CA ASN A 419 -0.17 -0.28 -20.25
C ASN A 419 0.86 -1.41 -20.05
N TYR A 420 1.29 -1.62 -18.80
CA TYR A 420 1.96 -2.83 -18.32
C TYR A 420 3.41 -3.02 -18.79
N LEU A 421 4.15 -1.93 -19.03
CA LEU A 421 5.62 -1.95 -19.14
C LEU A 421 6.33 -1.45 -17.88
N GLY A 422 5.73 -0.48 -17.18
CA GLY A 422 6.38 0.18 -16.03
C GLY A 422 7.76 0.73 -16.40
N LEU A 423 8.79 0.36 -15.65
CA LEU A 423 10.18 0.76 -15.91
C LEU A 423 10.68 0.36 -17.31
N TYR A 424 10.17 -0.74 -17.89
CA TYR A 424 10.58 -1.17 -19.23
C TYR A 424 10.18 -0.17 -20.33
N SER A 425 9.25 0.75 -20.05
CA SER A 425 8.93 1.87 -20.96
C SER A 425 10.17 2.70 -21.34
N LEU A 426 11.18 2.75 -20.48
CA LEU A 426 12.46 3.45 -20.71
C LEU A 426 13.36 2.78 -21.75
N THR A 427 13.06 1.59 -22.22
CA THR A 427 13.78 0.99 -23.35
C THR A 427 13.49 1.73 -24.66
N ASN A 428 12.31 2.34 -24.79
CA ASN A 428 11.90 3.05 -25.99
C ASN A 428 12.72 4.34 -26.20
N PRO A 429 13.45 4.49 -27.32
CA PRO A 429 14.28 5.66 -27.58
C PRO A 429 13.49 6.98 -27.64
N GLY A 430 12.33 6.99 -28.29
CA GLY A 430 11.49 8.18 -28.41
C GLY A 430 10.94 8.64 -27.06
N PHE A 431 10.57 7.70 -26.19
CA PHE A 431 10.12 8.00 -24.83
C PHE A 431 11.24 8.59 -23.98
N LYS A 432 12.45 8.03 -24.05
CA LYS A 432 13.63 8.62 -23.38
C LYS A 432 13.93 10.04 -23.88
N THR A 433 13.85 10.26 -25.18
CA THR A 433 14.08 11.59 -25.77
C THR A 433 13.05 12.60 -25.29
N LEU A 434 11.78 12.20 -25.22
CA LEU A 434 10.71 13.02 -24.65
C LEU A 434 10.96 13.34 -23.18
N LEU A 435 11.30 12.36 -22.35
CA LEU A 435 11.58 12.60 -20.94
C LEU A 435 12.76 13.57 -20.78
N LYS A 436 13.85 13.35 -21.51
CA LYS A 436 15.02 14.23 -21.52
C LYS A 436 14.70 15.66 -21.96
N SER A 437 13.74 15.89 -22.86
CA SER A 437 13.48 17.24 -23.37
C SER A 437 12.97 18.20 -22.29
N TYR A 438 12.32 17.69 -21.24
CA TYR A 438 11.86 18.52 -20.12
C TYR A 438 12.99 19.03 -19.21
N PHE A 439 14.21 18.49 -19.37
CA PHE A 439 15.38 18.85 -18.55
C PHE A 439 16.49 19.52 -19.39
N LYS A 440 16.19 19.95 -20.63
CA LYS A 440 17.16 20.49 -21.61
C LYS A 440 17.01 22.00 -21.89
N GLY A 441 16.52 22.78 -20.92
CA GLY A 441 16.28 24.22 -21.08
C GLY A 441 16.97 25.07 -20.03
N ALA A 442 16.80 26.40 -20.14
CA ALA A 442 17.28 27.35 -19.14
C ALA A 442 16.58 27.18 -17.77
N ARG A 443 15.43 26.51 -17.75
CA ARG A 443 14.68 26.14 -16.56
C ARG A 443 14.35 24.66 -16.62
N THR A 444 14.48 23.99 -15.48
CA THR A 444 14.10 22.59 -15.26
C THR A 444 13.00 22.51 -14.20
N PRO A 445 12.36 21.34 -14.01
CA PRO A 445 11.38 21.15 -12.95
C PRO A 445 11.97 21.47 -11.58
N ASP A 446 11.16 22.09 -10.70
CA ASP A 446 11.53 22.37 -9.31
C ASP A 446 11.39 21.11 -8.45
N VAL A 447 10.39 20.28 -8.78
CA VAL A 447 10.11 19.01 -8.10
C VAL A 447 9.86 17.92 -9.13
N MET A 448 10.44 16.76 -8.89
CA MET A 448 10.18 15.53 -9.62
C MET A 448 9.47 14.53 -8.70
N ILE A 449 8.27 14.07 -9.07
CA ILE A 449 7.47 13.11 -8.30
C ILE A 449 7.35 11.82 -9.12
N MET A 450 7.85 10.73 -8.56
CA MET A 450 7.96 9.45 -9.23
C MET A 450 7.26 8.34 -8.47
N ASN A 451 6.61 7.43 -9.21
CA ASN A 451 6.25 6.13 -8.68
C ASN A 451 6.45 5.06 -9.76
N SER A 452 6.69 3.83 -9.36
CA SER A 452 6.64 2.67 -10.26
C SER A 452 6.27 1.45 -9.43
N GLY A 453 5.46 0.54 -9.99
CA GLY A 453 4.97 -0.62 -9.24
C GLY A 453 3.91 -1.42 -10.00
N LEU A 454 2.68 -0.90 -10.14
CA LEU A 454 1.56 -1.71 -10.66
C LEU A 454 1.85 -2.28 -12.07
N HIS A 455 2.42 -1.48 -12.95
CA HIS A 455 2.77 -1.92 -14.29
C HIS A 455 3.99 -2.84 -14.31
N ASP A 456 4.96 -2.63 -13.40
CA ASP A 456 6.12 -3.50 -13.25
C ASP A 456 5.73 -4.90 -12.78
N GLY A 457 4.77 -5.00 -11.86
CA GLY A 457 4.25 -6.28 -11.41
C GLY A 457 3.63 -7.14 -12.53
N CYS A 458 3.17 -6.50 -13.61
CA CYS A 458 2.64 -7.16 -14.81
C CYS A 458 3.65 -7.39 -15.91
N TYR A 459 4.75 -6.66 -15.91
CA TYR A 459 5.75 -6.76 -16.97
C TYR A 459 6.83 -7.77 -16.62
N TRP A 460 7.42 -7.64 -15.43
CA TRP A 460 8.63 -8.35 -15.08
C TRP A 460 8.31 -9.79 -14.67
N PRO A 461 8.85 -10.80 -15.36
CA PRO A 461 8.49 -12.19 -15.13
C PRO A 461 9.05 -12.77 -13.83
N SER A 462 10.06 -12.12 -13.25
CA SER A 462 10.61 -12.46 -11.95
C SER A 462 11.17 -11.23 -11.23
N ALA A 463 11.23 -11.32 -9.90
CA ALA A 463 11.89 -10.34 -9.04
C ALA A 463 13.36 -10.11 -9.46
N THR A 464 14.10 -11.17 -9.77
CA THR A 464 15.51 -11.08 -10.21
C THR A 464 15.66 -10.26 -11.49
N GLN A 465 14.76 -10.44 -12.48
CA GLN A 465 14.81 -9.64 -13.71
C GLN A 465 14.41 -8.19 -13.48
N TYR A 466 13.39 -7.94 -12.63
CA TYR A 466 13.04 -6.58 -12.21
C TYR A 466 14.25 -5.86 -11.61
N VAL A 467 14.98 -6.50 -10.69
CA VAL A 467 16.16 -5.91 -10.04
C VAL A 467 17.32 -5.71 -11.02
N LYS A 468 17.73 -6.75 -11.75
CA LYS A 468 18.94 -6.73 -12.60
C LYS A 468 18.78 -5.98 -13.92
N GLN A 469 17.54 -5.73 -14.36
CA GLN A 469 17.27 -5.07 -15.64
C GLN A 469 16.41 -3.84 -15.46
N GLY A 470 15.25 -3.97 -14.80
CA GLY A 470 14.30 -2.87 -14.64
C GLY A 470 14.84 -1.73 -13.78
N LEU A 471 15.29 -2.04 -12.57
CA LEU A 471 15.83 -1.05 -11.65
C LEU A 471 17.12 -0.44 -12.22
N ASP A 472 18.06 -1.25 -12.72
CA ASP A 472 19.30 -0.74 -13.31
C ASP A 472 19.05 0.18 -14.52
N LEU A 473 18.09 -0.16 -15.37
CA LEU A 473 17.66 0.70 -16.48
C LEU A 473 17.12 2.04 -15.98
N ALA A 474 16.23 2.01 -15.00
CA ALA A 474 15.58 3.20 -14.48
C ALA A 474 16.57 4.11 -13.75
N ILE A 475 17.39 3.56 -12.86
CA ILE A 475 18.40 4.31 -12.12
C ILE A 475 19.40 4.95 -13.09
N LYS A 476 20.00 4.16 -14.00
CA LYS A 476 20.95 4.69 -14.99
C LYS A 476 20.35 5.79 -15.86
N PHE A 477 19.08 5.65 -16.23
CA PHE A 477 18.39 6.66 -17.01
C PHE A 477 18.21 7.96 -16.20
N TRP A 478 17.67 7.87 -14.99
CA TRP A 478 17.33 9.05 -14.19
C TRP A 478 18.55 9.74 -13.60
N THR A 479 19.58 9.02 -13.15
CA THR A 479 20.86 9.64 -12.77
C THR A 479 21.44 10.42 -13.94
N GLY A 480 21.52 9.80 -15.13
CA GLY A 480 22.02 10.48 -16.33
C GLY A 480 21.12 11.60 -16.87
N VAL A 481 19.87 11.74 -16.40
CA VAL A 481 19.03 12.92 -16.66
C VAL A 481 19.35 14.02 -15.66
N LEU A 482 19.54 13.66 -14.39
CA LEU A 482 19.76 14.60 -13.28
C LEU A 482 21.20 15.12 -13.22
N ASP A 483 22.16 14.39 -13.77
CA ASP A 483 23.56 14.77 -13.85
C ASP A 483 23.73 16.09 -14.63
N GLY A 484 24.28 17.11 -13.97
CA GLY A 484 24.63 18.40 -14.60
C GLY A 484 23.46 19.33 -14.89
N ILE A 485 22.27 19.08 -14.32
CA ILE A 485 21.16 20.05 -14.41
C ILE A 485 21.50 21.33 -13.64
N LEU A 486 21.63 22.43 -14.37
CA LEU A 486 21.76 23.79 -13.82
C LEU A 486 20.40 24.50 -13.80
N PRO A 487 20.16 25.44 -12.86
CA PRO A 487 21.05 25.82 -11.76
C PRO A 487 20.91 24.94 -10.50
N LYS A 488 19.85 24.13 -10.35
CA LYS A 488 19.61 23.27 -9.18
C LYS A 488 18.95 21.95 -9.61
N THR A 489 19.38 20.84 -9.02
CA THR A 489 18.71 19.53 -9.19
C THR A 489 17.31 19.58 -8.55
N PRO A 490 16.25 19.09 -9.22
CA PRO A 490 14.90 19.06 -8.65
C PRO A 490 14.88 18.32 -7.30
N ARG A 491 13.96 18.72 -6.42
CA ARG A 491 13.61 17.85 -5.29
C ARG A 491 13.01 16.56 -5.82
N PHE A 492 13.62 15.43 -5.51
CA PHE A 492 13.21 14.13 -6.02
C PHE A 492 12.32 13.44 -4.98
N ILE A 493 11.06 13.19 -5.30
CA ILE A 493 10.12 12.52 -4.43
C ILE A 493 9.79 11.16 -5.04
N TYR A 494 10.23 10.08 -4.41
CA TYR A 494 9.74 8.75 -4.75
C TYR A 494 8.57 8.40 -3.84
N ARG A 495 7.40 8.29 -4.45
CA ARG A 495 6.18 7.84 -3.80
C ARG A 495 6.03 6.35 -4.09
N THR A 496 5.99 5.50 -3.07
CA THR A 496 5.76 4.05 -3.25
C THR A 496 4.38 3.82 -3.87
N THR A 497 4.19 2.72 -4.61
CA THR A 497 2.86 2.43 -5.20
C THR A 497 1.82 2.09 -4.12
N ILE A 498 0.54 2.04 -4.50
CA ILE A 498 -0.56 1.70 -3.57
C ILE A 498 -0.58 0.22 -3.19
N ALA A 499 -1.23 -0.10 -2.06
CA ALA A 499 -1.70 -1.44 -1.77
C ALA A 499 -2.91 -1.76 -2.65
N ALA A 500 -2.74 -2.68 -3.61
CA ALA A 500 -3.81 -3.09 -4.52
C ALA A 500 -4.96 -3.73 -3.74
N GLY A 501 -6.18 -3.26 -3.96
CA GLY A 501 -7.34 -3.62 -3.16
C GLY A 501 -8.23 -4.69 -3.79
N ALA A 502 -9.10 -5.27 -2.96
CA ALA A 502 -10.18 -6.17 -3.37
C ALA A 502 -9.77 -7.20 -4.45
N LYS A 503 -10.47 -7.28 -5.60
CA LYS A 503 -10.18 -8.26 -6.66
C LYS A 503 -8.79 -8.08 -7.29
N ALA A 504 -8.21 -6.88 -7.22
CA ALA A 504 -6.85 -6.64 -7.70
C ALA A 504 -5.79 -7.29 -6.80
N ARG A 505 -6.14 -7.69 -5.57
CA ARG A 505 -5.28 -8.50 -4.70
C ARG A 505 -4.88 -9.82 -5.34
N ALA A 506 -5.61 -10.31 -6.34
CA ALA A 506 -5.28 -11.53 -7.08
C ALA A 506 -4.48 -11.29 -8.37
N ARG A 507 -4.20 -10.04 -8.77
CA ARG A 507 -3.61 -9.74 -10.08
C ARG A 507 -2.07 -9.74 -10.06
N GLY A 508 -1.47 -9.52 -11.23
CA GLY A 508 -0.01 -9.40 -11.39
C GLY A 508 0.62 -8.30 -10.52
N PHE A 509 -0.15 -7.33 -10.04
CA PHE A 509 0.26 -6.27 -9.12
C PHE A 509 -0.34 -6.39 -7.72
N ASN A 510 -0.48 -7.61 -7.21
CA ASN A 510 -1.00 -7.87 -5.86
C ASN A 510 -0.14 -7.20 -4.75
N PRO A 511 -0.70 -7.02 -3.54
CA PRO A 511 0.00 -6.42 -2.40
C PRO A 511 1.38 -7.02 -2.12
N HIS A 512 1.52 -8.36 -2.09
CA HIS A 512 2.80 -9.02 -1.83
C HIS A 512 3.88 -8.59 -2.82
N LYS A 513 3.57 -8.62 -4.12
CA LYS A 513 4.53 -8.19 -5.13
C LYS A 513 4.86 -6.70 -5.01
N MET A 514 3.86 -5.86 -4.75
CA MET A 514 4.06 -4.42 -4.66
C MET A 514 4.89 -4.02 -3.44
N GLU A 515 4.71 -4.66 -2.29
CA GLU A 515 5.57 -4.46 -1.13
C GLU A 515 7.05 -4.78 -1.43
N ILE A 516 7.30 -5.96 -2.00
CA ILE A 516 8.66 -6.39 -2.34
C ILE A 516 9.28 -5.47 -3.41
N PHE A 517 8.52 -5.10 -4.45
CA PHE A 517 9.04 -4.25 -5.53
C PHE A 517 9.29 -2.81 -5.07
N ASN A 518 8.43 -2.27 -4.20
CA ASN A 518 8.65 -0.97 -3.54
C ASN A 518 9.96 -1.01 -2.74
N THR A 519 10.17 -2.07 -1.94
CA THR A 519 11.38 -2.25 -1.13
C THR A 519 12.64 -2.23 -2.00
N PHE A 520 12.65 -2.97 -3.11
CA PHE A 520 13.80 -3.00 -4.01
C PHE A 520 14.06 -1.65 -4.69
N MET A 521 13.01 -0.96 -5.13
CA MET A 521 13.16 0.35 -5.78
C MET A 521 13.71 1.40 -4.79
N VAL A 522 13.17 1.45 -3.58
CA VAL A 522 13.60 2.41 -2.54
C VAL A 522 15.07 2.16 -2.17
N GLU A 523 15.44 0.91 -1.88
CA GLU A 523 16.84 0.60 -1.53
C GLU A 523 17.80 0.93 -2.69
N LYS A 524 17.41 0.62 -3.94
CA LYS A 524 18.24 0.94 -5.10
C LYS A 524 18.39 2.45 -5.33
N LEU A 525 17.32 3.22 -5.16
CA LEU A 525 17.36 4.69 -5.26
C LEU A 525 18.26 5.29 -4.17
N GLN A 526 18.16 4.79 -2.93
CA GLN A 526 19.02 5.24 -1.83
C GLN A 526 20.49 4.95 -2.10
N ASN A 527 20.80 3.74 -2.59
CA ASN A 527 22.17 3.37 -2.95
C ASN A 527 22.72 4.18 -4.12
N ALA A 528 21.86 4.66 -5.02
CA ALA A 528 22.25 5.55 -6.11
C ALA A 528 22.53 7.00 -5.67
N SER A 529 22.32 7.32 -4.38
CA SER A 529 22.58 8.64 -3.80
C SER A 529 21.93 9.80 -4.59
N ILE A 530 20.69 9.60 -5.05
CA ILE A 530 19.94 10.62 -5.79
C ILE A 530 19.83 11.89 -4.92
N PRO A 531 20.31 13.06 -5.39
CA PRO A 531 20.27 14.29 -4.60
C PRO A 531 18.84 14.69 -4.24
N ASN A 532 18.66 15.27 -3.05
CA ASN A 532 17.38 15.81 -2.57
C ASN A 532 16.23 14.80 -2.59
N MET A 533 16.55 13.50 -2.43
CA MET A 533 15.55 12.44 -2.43
C MET A 533 14.71 12.42 -1.16
N ARG A 534 13.40 12.26 -1.33
CA ARG A 534 12.40 12.07 -0.28
C ARG A 534 11.50 10.88 -0.63
N ILE A 535 11.24 10.02 0.34
CA ILE A 535 10.33 8.87 0.20
C ILE A 535 8.98 9.23 0.80
N VAL A 536 7.89 8.98 0.07
CA VAL A 536 6.52 9.09 0.59
C VAL A 536 5.85 7.73 0.45
N ASP A 537 5.48 7.11 1.58
CA ASP A 537 4.97 5.74 1.57
C ASP A 537 3.45 5.69 1.28
N GLY A 538 3.10 5.64 0.00
CA GLY A 538 1.72 5.46 -0.46
C GLY A 538 1.18 4.04 -0.22
N TYR A 539 2.06 3.05 -0.05
CA TYR A 539 1.67 1.66 0.19
C TYR A 539 1.09 1.51 1.60
N ASP A 540 1.84 1.94 2.62
CA ASP A 540 1.39 1.88 4.02
C ASP A 540 0.11 2.70 4.25
N LEU A 541 0.05 3.93 3.72
CA LEU A 541 -1.13 4.80 3.77
C LEU A 541 -2.41 4.09 3.29
N THR A 542 -2.31 3.36 2.19
CA THR A 542 -3.48 2.74 1.54
C THR A 542 -3.80 1.35 2.11
N PHE A 543 -2.84 0.70 2.78
CA PHE A 543 -2.99 -0.67 3.25
C PHE A 543 -4.21 -0.88 4.17
N PRO A 544 -4.52 -0.05 5.18
CA PRO A 544 -5.71 -0.28 6.01
C PRO A 544 -7.07 -0.15 5.29
N TRP A 545 -7.05 0.26 4.01
CA TRP A 545 -8.23 0.48 3.18
C TRP A 545 -8.31 -0.46 1.97
N HIS A 546 -7.34 -1.37 1.80
CA HIS A 546 -7.24 -2.22 0.61
C HIS A 546 -8.13 -3.47 0.64
N TYR A 547 -8.60 -3.88 1.81
CA TYR A 547 -9.33 -5.15 1.97
C TYR A 547 -10.65 -5.21 1.20
N ASN A 548 -11.30 -4.07 0.99
CA ASN A 548 -12.59 -3.97 0.32
C ASN A 548 -12.62 -2.83 -0.72
N ASN A 549 -13.79 -2.62 -1.30
CA ASN A 549 -14.03 -1.65 -2.38
C ASN A 549 -14.63 -0.32 -1.87
N ASP A 550 -14.57 0.00 -0.58
CA ASP A 550 -15.17 1.23 -0.06
C ASP A 550 -14.39 2.49 -0.48
N ALA A 551 -13.05 2.41 -0.48
CA ALA A 551 -12.16 3.52 -0.82
C ALA A 551 -11.47 3.39 -2.19
N ASN A 552 -11.58 2.23 -2.84
CA ASN A 552 -10.85 1.94 -4.07
C ASN A 552 -11.67 1.09 -5.04
N ASP A 553 -11.26 1.09 -6.32
CA ASP A 553 -11.78 0.19 -7.37
C ASP A 553 -10.92 -1.07 -7.59
N GLY A 554 -9.96 -1.30 -6.69
CA GLY A 554 -8.92 -2.31 -6.75
C GLY A 554 -7.55 -1.75 -7.12
N ALA A 555 -7.47 -0.82 -8.07
CA ALA A 555 -6.20 -0.22 -8.48
C ALA A 555 -6.09 1.26 -8.12
N HIS A 556 -7.22 1.97 -7.93
CA HIS A 556 -7.26 3.42 -7.76
C HIS A 556 -8.02 3.84 -6.51
N TYR A 557 -7.42 4.75 -5.73
CA TYR A 557 -8.02 5.37 -4.52
C TYR A 557 -8.49 6.82 -4.76
N GLY A 558 -8.04 7.47 -5.84
CA GLY A 558 -8.26 8.89 -6.08
C GLY A 558 -9.25 9.20 -7.19
N LYS A 559 -10.15 8.27 -7.54
CA LYS A 559 -11.12 8.50 -8.62
C LYS A 559 -11.99 9.71 -8.29
N ALA A 560 -12.44 10.41 -9.34
CA ALA A 560 -13.33 11.54 -9.16
C ALA A 560 -14.61 11.13 -8.40
N PRO A 561 -15.08 11.94 -7.44
CA PRO A 561 -16.33 11.69 -6.75
C PRO A 561 -17.47 11.57 -7.76
N SER A 562 -18.39 10.67 -7.50
CA SER A 562 -19.55 10.44 -8.35
C SER A 562 -20.68 9.89 -7.51
N ARG A 563 -21.91 10.35 -7.78
CA ARG A 563 -23.13 9.81 -7.17
C ARG A 563 -23.62 8.54 -7.87
N ALA A 564 -22.77 7.90 -8.65
CA ALA A 564 -23.05 6.60 -9.26
C ALA A 564 -22.87 5.45 -8.25
N VAL A 565 -23.44 4.30 -8.60
CA VAL A 565 -23.15 3.04 -7.92
C VAL A 565 -21.67 2.71 -8.11
N TRP A 566 -20.98 2.51 -7.01
CA TRP A 566 -19.58 2.15 -6.95
C TRP A 566 -19.38 0.63 -7.03
N VAL A 567 -18.13 0.20 -7.17
CA VAL A 567 -17.76 -1.22 -7.35
C VAL A 567 -18.09 -2.12 -6.14
N ASN A 568 -18.43 -1.55 -4.98
CA ASN A 568 -18.96 -2.27 -3.81
C ASN A 568 -20.50 -2.31 -3.78
N GLY A 569 -21.19 -1.77 -4.79
CA GLY A 569 -22.64 -1.67 -4.85
C GLY A 569 -23.24 -0.49 -4.05
N LYS A 570 -22.44 0.28 -3.31
CA LYS A 570 -22.88 1.48 -2.59
C LYS A 570 -22.82 2.71 -3.49
N ILE A 571 -23.51 3.79 -3.11
CA ILE A 571 -23.43 5.07 -3.85
C ILE A 571 -22.18 5.84 -3.41
N GLY A 572 -21.34 6.23 -4.38
CA GLY A 572 -20.09 6.93 -4.13
C GLY A 572 -19.00 6.06 -3.51
N HIS A 573 -17.79 6.61 -3.40
CA HIS A 573 -16.64 5.94 -2.79
C HIS A 573 -15.80 6.91 -1.96
N GLN A 574 -15.05 6.37 -1.01
CA GLN A 574 -14.24 7.15 -0.08
C GLN A 574 -12.86 7.47 -0.67
N TYR A 575 -12.74 8.58 -1.38
CA TYR A 575 -11.48 9.03 -2.03
C TYR A 575 -10.51 9.77 -1.09
N PHE A 576 -10.88 9.99 0.17
CA PHE A 576 -10.06 10.75 1.13
C PHE A 576 -8.67 10.16 1.36
N VAL A 577 -8.50 8.85 1.11
CA VAL A 577 -7.20 8.17 1.21
C VAL A 577 -6.18 8.81 0.25
N ASP A 578 -6.60 9.16 -0.97
CA ASP A 578 -5.75 9.86 -1.93
C ASP A 578 -5.63 11.36 -1.63
N LEU A 579 -6.66 12.00 -1.06
CA LEU A 579 -6.53 13.40 -0.59
C LEU A 579 -5.47 13.53 0.50
N MET A 580 -5.43 12.58 1.43
CA MET A 580 -4.37 12.52 2.43
C MET A 580 -2.99 12.37 1.78
N LEU A 581 -2.88 11.53 0.73
CA LEU A 581 -1.64 11.40 -0.04
C LEU A 581 -1.23 12.73 -0.71
N VAL A 582 -2.18 13.50 -1.25
CA VAL A 582 -1.90 14.84 -1.80
C VAL A 582 -1.28 15.74 -0.73
N HIS A 583 -1.83 15.77 0.48
CA HIS A 583 -1.27 16.55 1.57
C HIS A 583 0.10 16.03 2.03
N MET A 584 0.33 14.72 2.07
CA MET A 584 1.65 14.14 2.34
C MET A 584 2.69 14.59 1.30
N LEU A 585 2.33 14.59 0.02
CA LEU A 585 3.17 15.10 -1.05
C LEU A 585 3.42 16.61 -0.90
N LEU A 586 2.42 17.40 -0.53
CA LEU A 586 2.62 18.82 -0.25
C LEU A 586 3.57 19.05 0.91
N ASN A 587 3.52 18.27 2.00
CA ASN A 587 4.55 18.37 3.05
C ASN A 587 5.94 18.07 2.48
N ALA A 588 6.08 17.03 1.65
CA ALA A 588 7.36 16.70 1.00
C ALA A 588 7.83 17.76 -0.02
N ILE A 589 6.93 18.58 -0.58
CA ILE A 589 7.22 19.66 -1.55
C ILE A 589 7.47 21.00 -0.86
N CYS A 590 6.73 21.29 0.20
CA CYS A 590 6.64 22.63 0.79
C CYS A 590 7.48 22.78 2.06
N ASP A 591 8.08 21.70 2.57
CA ASP A 591 8.96 21.79 3.74
C ASP A 591 10.29 22.45 3.38
N GLU A 592 10.44 23.70 3.83
CA GLU A 592 11.54 24.64 3.58
C GLU A 592 12.77 24.40 4.47
N SER A 593 12.70 23.46 5.43
CA SER A 593 13.79 23.15 6.35
C SER A 593 15.12 22.74 5.66
N SER A 594 15.09 22.41 4.37
CA SER A 594 16.29 22.08 3.58
C SER A 594 16.89 23.24 2.77
N GLU A 595 16.24 24.40 2.65
CA GLU A 595 16.75 25.52 1.82
C GLU A 595 17.52 26.57 2.64
N SER A 596 17.36 26.58 3.97
CA SER A 596 18.09 27.48 4.86
C SER A 596 19.54 27.08 5.12
N GLU A 597 19.91 25.79 5.07
CA GLU A 597 21.32 25.38 5.35
C GLU A 597 22.27 25.63 4.16
N GLU A 598 21.78 25.53 2.92
CA GLU A 598 22.58 25.79 1.73
C GLU A 598 22.79 27.31 1.52
N SER A 599 21.79 28.12 1.86
CA SER A 599 21.88 29.59 1.79
C SER A 599 22.76 30.20 2.89
N ILE A 600 22.83 29.58 4.08
CA ILE A 600 23.76 29.98 5.16
C ILE A 600 25.22 29.60 4.82
N ASN A 601 25.45 28.47 4.15
CA ASN A 601 26.81 28.04 3.77
C ASN A 601 27.37 28.74 2.51
N LEU A 602 26.52 29.32 1.67
CA LEU A 602 26.96 30.16 0.55
C LEU A 602 27.27 31.59 1.01
N GLN A 603 26.50 32.16 1.95
CA GLN A 603 26.79 33.49 2.49
C GLN A 603 28.03 33.53 3.40
N SER A 604 28.40 32.42 4.05
CA SER A 604 29.60 32.37 4.90
C SER A 604 30.93 32.22 4.13
N LYS A 605 30.88 31.96 2.81
CA LYS A 605 32.08 31.86 1.96
C LYS A 605 32.42 33.13 1.18
N GLU A 606 31.50 34.09 1.06
CA GLU A 606 31.75 35.36 0.35
C GLU A 606 32.19 36.52 1.26
N SER A 607 32.25 36.32 2.58
CA SER A 607 32.66 37.37 3.53
C SER A 607 33.97 37.04 4.26
N LYS A 608 35.07 36.90 3.52
CA LYS A 608 36.42 37.11 4.08
C LYS A 608 37.24 37.96 3.10
N PRO A 609 37.54 39.22 3.45
CA PRO A 609 38.54 40.00 2.75
C PRO A 609 39.94 39.63 3.28
N GLU A 610 40.86 39.33 2.36
CA GLU A 610 42.30 39.61 2.51
C GLU A 610 42.74 40.51 1.35
#